data_AF-A0A3B0LV05-F1
#
_entry.id   AF-A0A3B0LV05-F1
#
_cell.length_a   1.000
_cell.length_b   1.000
_cell.length_c   1.000
_cell.angle_alpha   90.00
_cell.angle_beta   90.00
_cell.angle_gamma   90.00
#
_symmetry.space_group_name_H-M   'P 1'
#
loop_
_entity.id
_entity.type
_entity.pdbx_description
1 polymer ?
#
loop_
_entity_poly.entity_id
_entity_poly.type
_entity_poly.pdbx_seq_one_letter_code
_entity_poly.pdbx_strand_id
1 'polypeptide(L)' 'MPNADFWLKQGFDFESFRPREIATDQPVAHIRLDSALEFLLGDKLK' A
#
# COMPACT_ATOMS: atom_id res chain seq x y z
N MET A 1 11.26 -12.78 -11.07
CA MET A 1 10.27 -13.43 -10.20
C MET A 1 10.96 -14.54 -9.41
N PRO A 2 10.50 -14.90 -8.20
CA PRO A 2 11.05 -16.04 -7.48
C PRO A 2 10.96 -17.32 -8.32
N ASN A 3 11.95 -18.22 -8.21
CA ASN A 3 11.95 -19.51 -8.90
C ASN A 3 11.08 -20.54 -8.15
N ALA A 4 10.90 -21.73 -8.74
CA ALA A 4 10.05 -22.77 -8.15
C ALA A 4 10.53 -23.25 -6.77
N ASP A 5 11.85 -23.37 -6.58
CA ASP A 5 12.47 -23.80 -5.32
C ASP A 5 12.13 -22.89 -4.14
N PHE A 6 12.00 -21.59 -4.37
CA PHE A 6 11.64 -20.61 -3.35
C PHE A 6 10.28 -20.91 -2.73
N TRP A 7 9.28 -21.26 -3.55
CA TRP A 7 7.92 -21.54 -3.09
C TRP A 7 7.79 -22.86 -2.33
N LEU A 8 8.64 -23.85 -2.65
CA LEU A 8 8.65 -25.15 -1.97
C LEU A 8 9.33 -25.10 -0.61
N LYS A 9 10.31 -24.21 -0.42
CA LYS A 9 11.18 -24.20 0.78
C LYS A 9 10.91 -23.05 1.73
N GLN A 10 10.41 -21.91 1.24
CA GLN A 10 10.36 -20.66 2.01
C GLN A 10 9.03 -19.93 1.86
N GLY A 11 8.67 -19.53 0.63
CA GLY A 11 7.53 -18.66 0.39
C GLY A 11 7.65 -17.28 1.04
N PHE A 12 6.53 -16.60 1.21
CA PHE A 12 6.44 -15.34 1.96
C PHE A 12 5.44 -15.51 3.10
N ASP A 13 5.78 -14.95 4.26
CA ASP A 13 4.83 -14.74 5.35
C ASP A 13 4.72 -13.23 5.60
N PHE A 14 3.59 -12.66 5.20
CA PHE A 14 3.32 -11.23 5.36
C PHE A 14 2.30 -11.05 6.48
N GLU A 15 2.78 -10.58 7.63
CA GLU A 15 1.90 -10.31 8.76
C GLU A 15 0.92 -9.17 8.45
N SER A 16 -0.33 -9.40 8.83
CA SER A 16 -1.37 -8.36 8.75
C SER A 16 -1.34 -7.48 9.99
N PHE A 17 -1.40 -6.17 9.78
CA PHE A 17 -1.49 -5.21 10.87
C PHE A 17 -2.95 -4.94 11.23
N ARG A 18 -3.23 -4.79 12.53
CA ARG A 18 -4.51 -4.22 12.95
C ARG A 18 -4.58 -2.75 12.54
N PRO A 19 -5.78 -2.23 12.20
CA PRO A 19 -5.97 -0.80 12.00
C PRO A 19 -5.52 -0.03 13.24
N ARG A 20 -4.92 1.16 13.03
CA ARG A 20 -4.67 2.09 14.12
C ARG A 20 -5.99 2.69 14.57
N GLU A 21 -6.12 2.97 15.86
CA GLU A 21 -7.22 3.79 16.35
C GLU A 21 -7.01 5.23 15.87
N ILE A 22 -8.03 5.79 15.23
CA ILE A 22 -8.01 7.14 14.66
C ILE A 22 -9.29 7.82 15.10
N ALA A 23 -9.19 9.04 15.61
CA ALA A 23 -10.38 9.81 15.97
C ALA A 23 -11.18 10.18 14.72
N THR A 24 -12.49 10.30 14.88
CA THR A 24 -13.39 10.71 13.79
C THR A 24 -12.94 12.04 13.17
N ASP A 25 -13.08 12.15 11.85
CA ASP A 25 -12.72 13.32 11.04
C ASP A 25 -11.23 13.71 11.06
N GLN A 26 -10.35 12.81 11.50
CA GLN A 26 -8.90 12.99 11.35
C GLN A 26 -8.39 12.43 10.02
N PRO A 27 -7.46 13.11 9.35
CA PRO A 27 -6.80 12.57 8.17
C PRO A 27 -5.99 11.31 8.53
N VAL A 28 -6.09 10.29 7.68
CA VAL A 28 -5.38 9.03 7.87
C VAL A 28 -4.00 9.07 7.20
N ALA A 29 -3.00 8.51 7.87
CA ALA A 29 -1.69 8.31 7.27
C ALA A 29 -1.80 7.34 6.09
N HIS A 30 -1.21 7.71 4.95
CA HIS A 30 -1.23 6.91 3.73
C HIS A 30 0.17 6.86 3.12
N ILE A 31 0.40 5.86 2.27
CA ILE A 31 1.66 5.69 1.56
C ILE A 31 1.41 5.99 0.09
N ARG A 32 2.10 7.00 -0.45
CA ARG A 32 2.15 7.33 -1.88
C ARG A 32 0.81 7.66 -2.55
N LEU A 33 -0.21 8.05 -1.78
CA LEU A 33 -1.51 8.48 -2.34
C LEU A 33 -1.38 9.75 -3.17
N ASP A 34 -0.49 10.66 -2.77
CA ASP A 34 -0.08 11.85 -3.53
C ASP A 34 0.33 11.50 -4.96
N SER A 35 1.22 10.51 -5.12
CA SER A 35 1.69 10.08 -6.43
C SER A 35 0.60 9.39 -7.25
N ALA A 36 -0.27 8.62 -6.58
CA ALA A 36 -1.41 7.99 -7.24
C ALA A 36 -2.38 9.04 -7.78
N LEU A 37 -2.68 10.09 -6.99
CA LEU A 37 -3.53 11.19 -7.39
C LEU A 37 -2.93 12.00 -8.55
N GLU A 38 -1.62 12.30 -8.49
CA GLU A 38 -0.93 12.97 -9.59
C GLU A 38 -1.00 12.18 -10.90
N PHE A 39 -0.79 10.86 -10.86
CA PHE A 39 -0.89 10.02 -12.05
C PHE A 39 -2.31 10.00 -12.64
N LEU A 40 -3.32 9.94 -11.78
CA LEU A 40 -4.72 9.79 -12.20
C LEU A 40 -5.36 11.11 -12.64
N LEU A 41 -4.99 12.23 -12.01
CA LEU A 41 -5.70 13.50 -12.11
C LEU A 41 -4.80 14.69 -12.44
N GLY A 42 -3.47 14.52 -12.38
CA GLY A 42 -2.52 15.63 -12.53
C GLY A 42 -2.55 16.30 -13.90
N ASP A 43 -3.03 15.62 -14.94
CA ASP A 43 -3.25 16.22 -16.26
C ASP A 43 -4.61 16.94 -16.40
N LYS A 44 -5.55 16.70 -15.50
CA LYS A 44 -6.92 17.29 -15.51
C LYS A 44 -7.06 18.50 -14.60
N LEU A 45 -6.10 18.73 -13.72
CA LEU A 45 -6.11 19.79 -12.71
C LEU A 45 -5.14 20.94 -13.05
N LYS A 46 -4.68 21.00 -14.31
CA LYS A 46 -3.83 22.09 -14.84
C LYS A 46 -4.65 23.21 -15.45
#